data_AF-A0A850HIB9-F1
#
_entry.id   AF-A0A850HIB9-F1
#
_cell.length_a   1.000
_cell.length_b   1.000
_cell.length_c   1.000
_cell.angle_alpha   90.00
_cell.angle_beta   90.00
_cell.angle_gamma   90.00
#
_symmetry.space_group_name_H-M   'P 1'
#
loop_
_entity.id
_entity.type
_entity.pdbx_description
1 polymer ?
#
loop_
_entity_poly.entity_id
_entity_poly.type
_entity_poly.pdbx_seq_one_letter_code
_entity_poly.pdbx_strand_id
1 'polypeptide(L)'
;MARRDAGLSVADVAERTKVSCHYLKALESEAFHRLPSRVHTFGFARAFAKAVALDDGEISEALRVKLDQNAPENDAVPAEAAPQRPRGRFANMLRTMSLF
;
A
#
# COMPACT_ATOMS: atom_id res chain seq x y z
N MET A 1 -14.36 -5.19 1.00
CA MET A 1 -14.84 -3.86 1.42
C MET A 1 -14.20 -3.34 2.71
N ALA A 2 -13.33 -4.11 3.38
CA ALA A 2 -12.72 -3.80 4.69
C ALA A 2 -12.36 -2.33 4.97
N ARG A 3 -11.72 -1.63 4.02
CA ARG A 3 -11.36 -0.22 4.19
C ARG A 3 -12.58 0.72 4.27
N ARG A 4 -13.62 0.46 3.48
CA ARG A 4 -14.87 1.24 3.53
C ARG A 4 -15.64 0.99 4.81
N ASP A 5 -15.61 -0.25 5.31
CA ASP A 5 -16.24 -0.63 6.57
C ASP A 5 -15.54 0.05 7.75
N ALA A 6 -14.22 0.28 7.64
CA ALA A 6 -13.44 1.10 8.56
C ALA A 6 -13.61 2.63 8.35
N GLY A 7 -14.45 3.07 7.40
CA GLY A 7 -14.67 4.49 7.09
C GLY A 7 -13.47 5.21 6.46
N LEU A 8 -12.47 4.48 5.98
CA LEU A 8 -11.23 5.05 5.45
C LEU A 8 -11.31 5.23 3.94
N SER A 9 -10.62 6.25 3.40
CA SER A 9 -10.33 6.42 1.98
C SER A 9 -9.07 5.64 1.56
N VAL A 10 -8.90 5.34 0.25
CA VAL A 10 -7.70 4.64 -0.22
C VAL A 10 -6.46 5.51 -0.07
N ALA A 11 -6.64 6.83 -0.12
CA ALA A 11 -5.59 7.81 0.16
C ALA A 11 -5.19 7.76 1.64
N ASP A 12 -6.14 7.61 2.56
CA ASP A 12 -5.86 7.54 4.00
C ASP A 12 -5.02 6.30 4.33
N VAL A 13 -5.39 5.15 3.76
CA VAL A 13 -4.60 3.92 3.93
C VAL A 13 -3.23 4.05 3.28
N ALA A 14 -3.13 4.66 2.10
CA ALA A 14 -1.86 4.93 1.45
C ALA A 14 -0.97 5.87 2.29
N GLU A 15 -1.53 6.88 2.95
CA GLU A 15 -0.79 7.75 3.85
C GLU A 15 -0.28 7.02 5.10
N ARG A 16 -1.12 6.18 5.70
CA ARG A 16 -0.79 5.39 6.91
C ARG A 16 0.28 4.34 6.64
N THR A 17 0.16 3.63 5.52
CA THR A 17 1.01 2.47 5.19
C THR A 17 2.22 2.82 4.33
N LYS A 18 2.22 3.99 3.69
CA LYS A 18 3.17 4.39 2.64
C LYS A 18 3.14 3.49 1.40
N VAL A 19 2.11 2.66 1.25
CA VAL A 19 1.88 1.86 0.05
C VAL A 19 1.11 2.71 -0.98
N SER A 20 1.48 2.63 -2.26
CA SER A 20 0.78 3.34 -3.33
C SER A 20 -0.69 2.93 -3.42
N CYS A 21 -1.59 3.90 -3.66
CA CYS A 21 -3.00 3.64 -3.92
C CYS A 21 -3.21 2.61 -5.05
N HIS A 22 -2.29 2.55 -6.02
CA HIS A 22 -2.32 1.58 -7.10
C HIS A 22 -2.21 0.13 -6.57
N TYR A 23 -1.22 -0.13 -5.70
CA TYR A 23 -1.02 -1.45 -5.12
C TYR A 23 -2.10 -1.82 -4.09
N LEU A 24 -2.62 -0.85 -3.34
CA LEU A 24 -3.74 -1.10 -2.42
C LEU A 24 -5.01 -1.53 -3.18
N LYS A 25 -5.31 -0.90 -4.32
CA LYS A 25 -6.42 -1.31 -5.19
C LYS A 25 -6.19 -2.68 -5.81
N ALA A 26 -4.95 -3.00 -6.18
CA ALA A 26 -4.58 -4.31 -6.69
C ALA A 26 -4.80 -5.40 -5.63
N LEU A 27 -4.45 -5.14 -4.37
CA LEU A 27 -4.77 -6.03 -3.24
C LEU A 27 -6.28 -6.19 -3.04
N GLU A 28 -7.06 -5.10 -3.03
CA GLU A 28 -8.52 -5.14 -2.88
C GLU A 28 -9.21 -5.92 -4.02
N SER A 29 -8.60 -5.95 -5.21
CA SER A 29 -9.14 -6.61 -6.41
C SER A 29 -8.51 -7.98 -6.69
N GLU A 30 -7.67 -8.50 -5.78
CA GLU A 30 -6.93 -9.76 -5.94
C GLU A 30 -6.07 -9.83 -7.21
N ALA A 31 -5.67 -8.67 -7.75
CA ALA A 31 -4.85 -8.53 -8.94
C ALA A 31 -3.35 -8.67 -8.59
N PHE A 32 -2.97 -9.80 -7.99
CA PHE A 32 -1.63 -10.00 -7.43
C PHE A 32 -0.52 -9.95 -8.49
N HIS A 33 -0.83 -10.28 -9.74
CA HIS A 33 0.08 -10.16 -10.89
C HIS A 33 0.54 -8.72 -11.18
N ARG A 34 -0.15 -7.70 -10.65
CA ARG A 34 0.23 -6.27 -10.77
C ARG A 34 1.13 -5.80 -9.63
N LEU A 35 1.37 -6.66 -8.64
CA LEU A 35 2.22 -6.34 -7.51
C LEU A 35 3.69 -6.65 -7.86
N PRO A 36 4.66 -5.91 -7.31
CA PRO A 36 6.06 -6.01 -7.74
C PRO A 36 6.69 -7.37 -7.49
N SER A 37 6.31 -8.03 -6.39
CA SER A 37 6.71 -9.40 -6.10
C SER A 37 5.80 -10.04 -5.05
N ARG A 38 5.92 -11.36 -4.90
CA ARG A 38 5.24 -12.10 -3.84
C ARG A 38 5.57 -11.57 -2.45
N VAL A 39 6.84 -11.27 -2.18
CA VAL A 39 7.30 -10.72 -0.88
C VAL A 39 6.64 -9.37 -0.59
N HIS A 40 6.58 -8.48 -1.58
CA HIS A 40 5.91 -7.18 -1.45
C HIS A 40 4.41 -7.34 -1.21
N THR A 41 3.78 -8.32 -1.86
CA THR A 41 2.35 -8.62 -1.70
C THR A 41 2.01 -8.90 -0.24
N PHE A 42 2.78 -9.76 0.43
CA PHE A 42 2.60 -10.03 1.86
C PHE A 42 2.85 -8.78 2.72
N GLY A 43 3.92 -8.03 2.44
CA GLY A 43 4.22 -6.80 3.18
C GLY A 43 3.09 -5.76 3.09
N PHE A 44 2.57 -5.54 1.89
CA PHE A 44 1.47 -4.61 1.64
C PHE A 44 0.16 -5.10 2.26
N ALA A 45 -0.14 -6.40 2.18
CA ALA A 45 -1.34 -6.98 2.79
C ALA A 45 -1.34 -6.84 4.31
N ARG A 46 -0.21 -7.10 4.97
CA ARG A 46 -0.07 -6.90 6.43
C ARG A 46 -0.24 -5.44 6.82
N ALA A 47 0.39 -4.52 6.07
CA ALA A 47 0.26 -3.09 6.33
C ALA A 47 -1.19 -2.62 6.14
N PHE A 48 -1.88 -3.12 5.11
CA PHE A 48 -3.29 -2.85 4.86
C PHE A 48 -4.16 -3.36 6.02
N ALA A 49 -4.00 -4.62 6.43
CA ALA A 49 -4.76 -5.23 7.52
C ALA A 49 -4.66 -4.40 8.81
N LYS A 50 -3.43 -4.03 9.21
CA LYS A 50 -3.20 -3.17 10.37
C LYS A 50 -3.88 -1.80 10.23
N ALA A 51 -3.85 -1.20 9.04
CA ALA A 51 -4.45 0.10 8.81
C ALA A 51 -5.98 0.10 8.91
N VAL A 52 -6.64 -1.04 8.69
CA VAL A 52 -8.09 -1.23 8.80
C VAL A 52 -8.50 -2.02 10.03
N ALA A 53 -7.59 -2.24 10.99
CA ALA A 53 -7.81 -2.99 12.22
C ALA A 53 -8.27 -4.45 12.01
N LEU A 54 -7.78 -5.10 10.96
CA LEU A 54 -7.90 -6.55 10.74
C LEU A 54 -6.66 -7.28 11.27
N ASP A 55 -6.82 -8.57 11.56
CA ASP A 55 -5.72 -9.44 11.94
C ASP A 55 -4.77 -9.68 10.76
N ASP A 56 -3.49 -9.32 10.91
CA ASP A 56 -2.51 -9.46 9.84
C ASP A 56 -2.01 -10.90 9.66
N GLY A 57 -2.16 -11.76 10.67
CA GLY A 57 -1.86 -13.19 10.60
C GLY A 57 -2.86 -13.93 9.72
N GLU A 58 -4.16 -13.78 10.00
CA GLU A 58 -5.25 -14.36 9.21
C GLU A 58 -5.17 -13.92 7.74
N ILE A 59 -4.93 -12.62 7.50
CA ILE A 59 -4.78 -12.08 6.14
C ILE A 59 -3.54 -12.67 5.44
N SER A 60 -2.42 -12.84 6.15
CA SER A 60 -1.21 -13.43 5.58
C SER A 60 -1.41 -14.89 5.18
N GLU A 61 -2.07 -15.67 6.03
CA GLU A 61 -2.35 -17.08 5.75
C GLU A 61 -3.34 -17.24 4.59
N ALA A 62 -4.42 -16.47 4.59
CA ALA A 62 -5.38 -16.47 3.48
C ALA A 62 -4.71 -16.09 2.14
N LEU A 63 -3.81 -15.09 2.17
CA LEU A 63 -3.06 -14.66 0.99
C LEU A 63 -2.06 -15.74 0.53
N ARG A 64 -1.44 -16.46 1.47
CA ARG A 64 -0.51 -17.56 1.16
C ARG A 64 -1.22 -18.64 0.35
N VAL A 65 -2.38 -19.11 0.84
CA VAL A 65 -3.23 -20.10 0.16
C VAL A 65 -3.62 -19.60 -1.24
N LYS A 66 -4.07 -18.34 -1.37
CA LYS A 66 -4.46 -17.77 -2.67
C LYS A 66 -3.33 -17.68 -3.69
N LEU A 67 -2.13 -17.31 -3.25
CA LEU A 67 -0.97 -17.19 -4.13
C LEU A 67 -0.42 -18.55 -4.54
N ASP A 68 -0.48 -19.55 -3.66
CA ASP A 68 -0.08 -20.93 -3.99
C ASP A 68 -1.08 -21.56 -4.99
N GLN A 69 -2.37 -21.22 -4.93
CA GLN A 69 -3.39 -21.66 -5.89
C GLN A 69 -3.28 -20.98 -7.27
N ASN A 70 -2.68 -19.78 -7.34
CA ASN A 70 -2.60 -18.95 -8.54
C ASN A 70 -1.20 -18.92 -9.17
N ALA A 71 -0.33 -19.90 -8.91
CA ALA A 71 1.05 -19.88 -9.41
C ALA A 71 1.16 -20.23 -10.91
N PRO A 72 1.61 -19.29 -11.76
CA PRO A 72 2.52 -19.60 -12.86
C PRO A 72 3.95 -19.16 -12.53
N GLU A 73 4.91 -19.93 -13.05
CA GLU A 73 6.34 -20.07 -12.71
C GLU A 73 7.27 -18.84 -12.85
N ASN A 74 6.80 -17.61 -13.08
CA ASN A 74 7.70 -16.51 -13.47
C ASN A 74 7.91 -15.43 -12.39
N ASP A 75 8.74 -15.76 -11.40
CA ASP A 75 9.40 -14.78 -10.52
C ASP A 75 10.52 -14.07 -11.29
N ALA A 76 10.28 -12.81 -11.73
CA ALA A 76 11.20 -11.67 -11.64
C ALA A 76 10.89 -10.60 -12.71
N VAL A 77 10.33 -9.48 -12.28
CA VAL A 77 10.58 -8.18 -12.93
C VAL A 77 11.35 -7.33 -11.91
N PRO A 78 12.46 -6.67 -12.28
CA PRO A 78 13.24 -5.86 -11.36
C PRO A 78 12.36 -4.83 -10.66
N ALA A 79 12.50 -4.75 -9.34
CA ALA A 79 11.78 -3.85 -8.45
C ALA A 79 12.25 -2.38 -8.64
N GLU A 80 12.03 -1.82 -9.81
CA GLU A 80 12.30 -0.42 -10.11
C GLU A 80 10.97 0.36 -10.26
N ALA A 81 10.92 1.53 -9.62
CA ALA A 81 9.84 2.52 -9.60
C ALA A 81 8.64 2.27 -8.66
N ALA A 82 8.88 2.25 -7.34
CA ALA A 82 7.95 2.92 -6.43
C ALA A 82 8.44 4.38 -6.25
N PRO A 83 7.66 5.41 -6.62
CA PRO A 83 8.06 6.80 -6.37
C PRO A 83 8.12 7.00 -4.86
N GLN A 84 9.33 7.17 -4.33
CA GLN A 84 9.53 7.56 -2.94
C GLN A 84 8.89 8.95 -2.78
N ARG A 85 7.71 9.01 -2.15
CA ARG A 85 7.12 10.30 -1.77
C ARG A 85 8.17 11.05 -0.94
N PRO A 86 8.58 12.28 -1.32
CA PRO A 86 9.45 13.07 -0.48
C PRO A 86 8.73 13.26 0.86
N ARG A 87 9.34 12.74 1.93
CA ARG A 87 8.89 12.98 3.31
C ARG A 87 8.83 14.49 3.51
N GLY A 88 7.67 14.98 3.91
CA GLY A 88 7.34 16.41 3.92
C GLY A 88 8.39 17.27 4.61
N ARG A 89 8.63 18.46 4.04
CA ARG A 89 9.33 19.54 4.72
C ARG A 89 8.28 20.55 5.18
N PHE A 90 8.10 20.53 6.49
CA PHE A 90 7.55 21.54 7.39
C PHE A 90 7.27 22.93 6.82
N ALA A 91 6.15 23.46 7.30
CA ALA A 91 5.74 24.85 7.34
C ALA A 91 6.90 25.87 7.44
N ASN A 92 6.79 26.95 6.67
CA ASN A 92 7.33 28.25 7.02
C ASN A 92 6.36 29.29 6.41
N MET A 93 5.38 29.75 7.18
CA MET A 93 5.41 31.00 7.95
C MET A 93 5.51 32.25 7.06
N LEU A 94 4.40 33.00 7.05
CA LEU A 94 4.26 34.37 6.58
C LEU A 94 5.40 35.27 7.07
N ARG A 95 6.18 35.83 6.14
CA ARG A 95 6.85 37.15 6.20
C ARG A 95 7.57 37.33 4.86
N THR A 96 7.41 38.42 4.13
CA THR A 96 7.74 39.78 4.56
C THR A 96 6.96 40.85 3.79
N MET A 97 6.46 41.86 4.52
CA MET A 97 6.27 43.22 4.02
C MET A 97 7.63 43.86 3.70
N SER A 98 7.67 44.63 2.61
CA SER A 98 8.27 45.99 2.47
C SER A 98 8.32 46.30 0.96
N LEU A 99 7.62 47.33 0.43
CA LEU A 99 8.05 48.75 0.42
C LEU A 99 9.52 48.84 -0.03
N PHE A 100 9.85 49.25 -1.24
CA PHE A 100 9.51 50.47 -1.97
C PHE A 100 9.48 50.21 -3.47
#